data_AF-A0A380P0P4-F1
#
_entry.id   AF-A0A380P0P4-F1
#
_cell.length_a   1.000
_cell.length_b   1.000
_cell.length_c   1.000
_cell.angle_alpha   90.00
_cell.angle_beta   90.00
_cell.angle_gamma   90.00
#
_symmetry.space_group_name_H-M   'P 1'
#
loop_
_entity.id
_entity.type
_entity.pdbx_description
1 polymer ?
#
loop_
_entity_poly.entity_id
_entity_poly.type
_entity_poly.pdbx_seq_one_letter_code
_entity_poly.pdbx_strand_id
1 'polypeptide(L)'
;MTVIRGNAFEDDQVEVAQALKMEEAGEVKVMTYPEVVEELIQQSTSIGVAGAHGKTSTTGLLAHVLSGIAPTSYLIGDGSGKGVPDPRFFVLKQTNIVVTSKIIIQIMPL
;
A
#
# COMPACT_ATOMS: atom_id res chain seq x y z
N MET A 1 8.49 8.84 -16.44
CA MET A 1 7.12 8.87 -15.87
C MET A 1 6.79 7.48 -15.35
N THR A 2 6.08 7.35 -14.23
CA THR A 2 5.68 6.05 -13.68
C THR A 2 4.16 5.90 -13.77
N VAL A 3 3.70 4.77 -14.31
CA VAL A 3 2.29 4.40 -14.41
C VAL A 3 2.01 3.30 -13.41
N ILE A 4 0.91 3.43 -12.64
CA ILE A 4 0.52 2.43 -11.65
C ILE A 4 -0.72 1.69 -12.18
N ARG A 5 -0.59 0.39 -12.44
CA ARG A 5 -1.71 -0.48 -12.84
C ARG A 5 -2.45 -0.97 -11.60
N GLY A 6 -3.71 -0.57 -11.46
CA GLY A 6 -4.58 -1.06 -10.40
C GLY A 6 -4.97 -2.52 -10.59
N ASN A 7 -5.29 -3.23 -9.50
CA ASN A 7 -5.64 -4.66 -9.53
C ASN A 7 -6.87 -5.03 -10.37
N ALA A 8 -7.74 -4.06 -10.70
CA ALA A 8 -8.96 -4.30 -11.45
C ALA A 8 -8.77 -4.24 -12.98
N PHE A 9 -7.57 -3.91 -13.45
CA PHE A 9 -7.27 -3.71 -14.86
C PHE A 9 -6.32 -4.79 -15.37
N GLU A 10 -6.81 -5.56 -16.34
CA GLU A 10 -6.06 -6.58 -17.06
C GLU A 10 -5.27 -5.98 -18.23
N ASP A 11 -4.34 -6.75 -18.79
CA ASP A 11 -3.41 -6.29 -19.84
C ASP A 11 -4.07 -6.03 -21.20
N ASP A 12 -5.30 -6.50 -21.40
CA ASP A 12 -6.07 -6.30 -22.63
C ASP A 12 -6.79 -4.95 -22.69
N GLN A 13 -6.88 -4.23 -21.56
CA GLN A 13 -7.43 -2.89 -21.50
C GLN A 13 -6.59 -1.91 -22.31
N VAL A 14 -7.23 -1.03 -23.08
CA VAL A 14 -6.56 -0.16 -24.04
C VAL A 14 -5.48 0.72 -23.39
N GLU A 15 -5.74 1.28 -22.20
CA GLU A 15 -4.75 2.11 -21.51
C GLU A 15 -3.58 1.28 -20.97
N VAL A 16 -3.84 0.07 -20.48
CA VAL A 16 -2.80 -0.83 -19.94
C VAL A 16 -1.90 -1.33 -21.06
N ALA A 17 -2.49 -1.83 -22.14
CA ALA A 17 -1.75 -2.31 -23.31
C ALA A 17 -0.86 -1.21 -23.92
N GLN A 18 -1.33 0.04 -23.93
CA GLN A 18 -0.53 1.17 -24.38
C GLN A 18 0.63 1.46 -23.42
N ALA A 19 0.37 1.47 -22.10
CA ALA A 19 1.40 1.70 -21.10
C ALA A 19 2.52 0.64 -21.15
N LEU A 20 2.17 -0.64 -21.34
CA LEU A 20 3.13 -1.74 -21.48
C LEU A 20 4.00 -1.58 -22.74
N LYS A 21 3.43 -1.19 -23.89
CA LYS A 21 4.22 -0.90 -25.09
C LYS A 21 5.19 0.27 -24.89
N MET A 22 4.77 1.30 -24.18
CA MET A 22 5.62 2.44 -23.85
C MET A 22 6.73 2.04 -22.86
N GLU A 23 6.49 1.07 -21.99
CA GLU A 23 7.51 0.49 -21.12
C GLU A 23 8.54 -0.34 -21.90
N GLU A 24 8.11 -1.16 -22.85
CA GLU A 24 9.03 -1.89 -23.75
C GLU A 24 9.93 -0.94 -24.56
N ALA A 25 9.41 0.23 -24.95
CA ALA A 25 10.17 1.29 -25.59
C ALA A 25 11.07 2.09 -24.63
N GLY A 26 10.97 1.87 -23.32
CA GLY A 26 11.76 2.54 -22.29
C GLY A 26 11.29 3.96 -21.93
N GLU A 27 10.08 4.36 -22.33
CA GLU A 27 9.54 5.71 -22.12
C GLU A 27 8.89 5.88 -20.74
N VAL A 28 8.28 4.81 -20.21
CA VAL A 28 7.59 4.79 -18.91
C VAL A 28 7.97 3.56 -18.11
N LYS A 29 7.88 3.65 -16.77
CA LYS A 29 7.93 2.48 -15.88
C LYS A 29 6.50 2.13 -15.52
N VAL A 30 6.06 0.89 -15.75
CA VAL A 30 4.78 0.40 -15.25
C VAL A 30 5.03 -0.36 -13.96
N MET A 31 4.24 -0.08 -12.93
CA MET A 31 4.25 -0.83 -11.68
C MET A 31 2.84 -1.28 -11.36
N THR A 32 2.69 -2.50 -10.88
CA THR A 32 1.44 -2.98 -10.34
C THR A 32 1.20 -2.40 -8.96
N TYR A 33 -0.07 -2.27 -8.57
CA TYR A 33 -0.42 -1.81 -7.23
C TYR A 33 0.30 -2.60 -6.09
N PRO A 34 0.41 -3.95 -6.13
CA PRO A 34 1.17 -4.69 -5.12
C PRO A 34 2.66 -4.32 -5.07
N GLU A 35 3.30 -4.10 -6.22
CA GLU A 35 4.70 -3.65 -6.28
C GLU A 35 4.88 -2.27 -5.64
N VAL A 36 3.96 -1.34 -5.90
CA VAL A 36 3.99 -0.01 -5.26
C VAL A 36 3.84 -0.13 -3.75
N VAL A 37 2.91 -0.97 -3.29
CA VAL A 37 2.72 -1.22 -1.86
C VAL A 37 3.98 -1.83 -1.24
N GLU A 38 4.62 -2.79 -1.92
CA GLU A 38 5.89 -3.38 -1.47
C GLU A 38 7.04 -2.35 -1.42
N GLU A 39 7.13 -1.44 -2.37
CA GLU A 39 8.15 -0.37 -2.37
C GLU A 39 7.97 0.57 -1.17
N LEU A 40 6.74 1.03 -0.91
CA LEU A 40 6.42 1.87 0.27
C LEU A 40 6.75 1.17 1.59
N ILE A 41 6.56 -0.15 1.58
CA ILE A 41 6.84 -1.04 2.68
C ILE A 41 8.33 -1.13 3.00
N GLN A 42 9.18 -1.18 1.97
CA GLN A 42 10.63 -1.26 2.11
C GLN A 42 11.25 0.08 2.52
N GLN A 43 10.61 1.19 2.15
CA GLN A 43 11.10 2.55 2.42
C GLN A 43 10.82 3.05 3.86
N SER A 44 9.98 2.38 4.62
CA SER A 44 9.46 2.90 5.90
C SER A 44 9.26 1.84 6.97
N THR A 45 9.15 2.26 8.24
CA THR A 45 8.73 1.37 9.31
C THR A 45 7.23 1.08 9.16
N SER A 46 6.92 -0.07 8.58
CA SER A 46 5.55 -0.40 8.21
C SER A 46 4.81 -1.23 9.26
N ILE A 47 3.55 -0.89 9.50
CA ILE A 47 2.66 -1.56 10.46
C ILE A 47 1.46 -2.13 9.69
N GLY A 48 1.38 -3.46 9.66
CA GLY A 48 0.27 -4.19 9.04
C GLY A 48 -0.76 -4.59 10.09
N VAL A 49 -2.03 -4.21 9.87
CA VAL A 49 -3.16 -4.64 10.72
C VAL A 49 -3.91 -5.79 10.05
N ALA A 50 -3.87 -6.96 10.69
CA ALA A 50 -4.50 -8.19 10.21
C ALA A 50 -5.55 -8.71 11.22
N GLY A 51 -6.51 -9.51 10.75
CA GLY A 51 -7.57 -10.08 11.60
C GLY A 51 -8.90 -10.29 10.86
N ALA A 52 -9.91 -10.87 11.51
CA ALA A 52 -11.24 -11.07 10.91
C ALA A 52 -12.06 -9.76 10.90
N HIS A 53 -12.10 -9.08 12.05
CA HIS A 53 -12.88 -7.86 12.27
C HIS A 53 -11.99 -6.72 12.81
N GLY A 54 -12.51 -5.50 12.89
CA GLY A 54 -11.83 -4.37 13.54
C GLY A 54 -10.60 -3.79 12.80
N LYS A 55 -10.19 -4.38 11.68
CA LYS A 55 -9.01 -3.94 10.92
C LYS A 55 -9.08 -2.48 10.48
N THR A 56 -10.16 -2.09 9.79
CA THR A 56 -10.30 -0.73 9.24
C THR A 56 -10.25 0.33 10.34
N SER A 57 -11.02 0.13 11.42
CA SER A 57 -11.04 1.05 12.56
C SER A 57 -9.67 1.14 13.24
N THR A 58 -8.99 0.01 13.43
CA THR A 58 -7.66 -0.02 14.08
C THR A 58 -6.59 0.61 13.20
N THR A 59 -6.63 0.35 11.88
CA THR A 59 -5.73 0.98 10.90
C THR A 59 -5.93 2.49 10.90
N GLY A 60 -7.18 2.96 10.93
CA GLY A 60 -7.50 4.38 10.99
C GLY A 60 -7.04 5.04 12.29
N LEU A 61 -7.22 4.38 13.43
CA LEU A 61 -6.74 4.88 14.72
C LEU A 61 -5.21 4.99 14.74
N LEU A 62 -4.50 3.96 14.29
CA LEU A 62 -3.03 3.97 14.19
C LEU A 62 -2.54 5.08 13.25
N ALA A 63 -3.16 5.22 12.08
CA ALA A 63 -2.82 6.28 11.12
C ALA A 63 -2.98 7.67 11.74
N HIS A 64 -4.08 7.91 12.47
CA HIS A 64 -4.34 9.18 13.15
C HIS A 64 -3.30 9.49 14.22
N VAL A 65 -3.04 8.54 15.14
CA VAL A 65 -2.10 8.72 16.25
C VAL A 65 -0.68 8.91 15.75
N LEU A 66 -0.20 8.04 14.85
CA LEU A 66 1.17 8.09 14.35
C LEU A 66 1.43 9.34 13.50
N SER A 67 0.44 9.82 12.74
CA SER A 67 0.53 11.08 12.01
C SER A 67 0.73 12.30 12.92
N GLY A 68 0.30 12.24 14.19
CA GLY A 68 0.55 13.28 15.19
C GLY A 68 1.95 13.23 15.81
N ILE A 69 2.69 12.15 15.61
CA ILE A 69 4.01 11.90 16.24
C ILE A 69 5.13 12.02 15.20
N ALA A 70 4.94 11.49 13.99
CA ALA A 70 5.94 11.52 12.92
C ALA A 70 5.29 11.47 11.52
N PRO A 71 6.01 11.87 10.45
CA PRO A 71 5.55 11.71 9.08
C PRO A 71 5.09 10.28 8.81
N THR A 72 3.81 10.13 8.51
CA THR A 72 3.15 8.83 8.38
C THR A 72 2.34 8.80 7.11
N SER A 73 2.66 7.83 6.25
CA SER A 73 1.82 7.44 5.12
C SER A 73 0.86 6.34 5.57
N TYR A 74 -0.31 6.23 4.97
CA TYR A 74 -1.24 5.17 5.31
C TYR A 74 -2.19 4.80 4.16
N LEU A 75 -2.69 3.58 4.26
CA LEU A 75 -3.69 2.99 3.37
C LEU A 75 -4.73 2.24 4.23
N ILE A 76 -5.87 2.89 4.46
CA ILE A 76 -6.97 2.39 5.29
C ILE A 76 -7.99 1.69 4.40
N GLY A 77 -7.83 0.38 4.25
CA GLY A 77 -8.52 -0.36 3.19
C GLY A 77 -8.12 0.13 1.80
N ASP A 78 -8.86 -0.26 0.77
CA ASP A 78 -8.52 0.06 -0.62
C ASP A 78 -9.16 1.39 -1.12
N GLY A 79 -9.78 2.17 -0.22
CA GLY A 79 -10.55 3.36 -0.57
C GLY A 79 -10.10 4.66 0.08
N SER A 80 -9.15 4.64 1.01
CA SER A 80 -8.68 5.85 1.69
C SER A 80 -7.20 5.76 2.01
N GLY A 81 -6.42 6.73 1.57
CA GLY A 81 -4.99 6.75 1.80
C GLY A 81 -4.42 8.16 1.83
N LYS A 82 -3.20 8.27 2.35
CA LYS A 82 -2.41 9.50 2.33
C LYS A 82 -0.95 9.12 2.18
N GLY A 83 -0.30 9.69 1.16
CA GLY A 83 1.14 9.66 1.01
C GLY A 83 1.73 10.96 1.55
N VAL A 84 2.83 10.86 2.28
CA VAL A 84 3.70 11.99 2.62
C VAL A 84 5.13 11.68 2.15
N PRO A 85 5.93 12.70 1.78
CA PRO A 85 7.35 12.50 1.46
C PRO A 85 8.12 11.94 2.65
N ASP A 86 9.07 11.05 2.38
CA ASP A 86 9.97 10.43 3.36
C ASP A 86 9.28 9.96 4.65
N PRO A 87 8.25 9.10 4.55
CA PRO A 87 7.46 8.71 5.70
C PRO A 87 8.30 7.84 6.65
N ARG A 88 8.31 8.20 7.94
CA ARG A 88 8.90 7.34 8.98
C ARG A 88 8.06 6.07 9.15
N PHE A 89 6.74 6.22 9.09
CA PHE A 89 5.78 5.11 9.26
C PHE A 89 4.89 4.92 8.04
N PHE A 90 4.57 3.67 7.74
CA PHE A 90 3.53 3.32 6.78
C PHE A 90 2.52 2.37 7.41
N VAL A 91 1.25 2.78 7.50
CA VAL A 91 0.19 2.00 8.14
C VAL A 91 -0.75 1.44 7.09
N LEU A 92 -0.92 0.13 7.05
CA LEU A 92 -1.80 -0.51 6.07
C LEU A 92 -2.67 -1.61 6.69
N LYS A 93 -3.87 -1.77 6.13
CA LYS A 93 -4.71 -2.95 6.36
C LYS A 93 -4.17 -4.10 5.50
N GLN A 94 -4.04 -5.29 6.08
CA GLN A 94 -3.59 -6.48 5.34
C GLN A 94 -4.50 -7.69 5.65
N THR A 95 -4.88 -8.43 4.61
CA THR A 95 -5.78 -9.60 4.75
C THR A 95 -5.02 -10.93 4.81
N ASN A 96 -3.84 -11.03 4.17
CA ASN A 96 -2.98 -12.22 4.19
C ASN A 96 -1.59 -11.91 4.77
N ILE A 97 -1.08 -12.77 5.65
CA ILE A 97 0.20 -12.59 6.34
C ILE A 97 1.34 -13.09 5.45
N VAL A 98 2.07 -12.17 4.80
CA VAL A 98 3.45 -12.39 4.34
C VAL A 98 4.17 -11.04 4.41
N VAL A 99 4.98 -10.80 5.46
CA VAL A 99 6.07 -9.82 5.39
C VAL A 99 7.21 -10.21 6.35
N THR A 100 8.45 -10.04 5.88
CA THR A 100 9.70 -10.55 6.47
C THR A 100 10.43 -9.59 7.42
N SER A 101 9.91 -8.38 7.66
CA SER A 101 10.58 -7.36 8.52
C SER A 101 9.65 -6.26 9.07
N LYS A 102 8.52 -6.62 9.73
CA LYS A 102 7.51 -5.65 10.18
C LYS A 102 6.78 -6.00 11.48
N ILE A 103 6.29 -4.95 12.15
CA ILE A 103 5.35 -5.08 13.27
C ILE A 103 3.97 -5.44 12.69
N ILE A 104 3.50 -6.65 13.01
CA ILE A 104 2.16 -7.12 12.67
C ILE A 104 1.30 -7.07 13.93
N ILE A 105 0.16 -6.38 13.84
CA ILE A 105 -0.84 -6.35 14.91
C ILE A 105 -1.99 -7.26 14.48
N GLN A 106 -2.10 -8.42 15.14
CA GLN A 106 -3.18 -9.38 14.89
C GLN A 106 -4.34 -9.13 15.86
N ILE A 107 -5.51 -8.82 15.31
CA ILE A 107 -6.75 -8.63 16.07
C ILE A 107 -7.54 -9.94 16.01
N MET A 108 -7.56 -10.68 17.13
CA MET A 108 -8.37 -11.90 17.28
C MET A 108 -9.77 -11.53 17.80
N PRO A 109 -10.84 -12.20 17.32
CA PRO A 109 -12.14 -12.11 17.97
C PRO A 109 -12.04 -12.68 19.40
N LEU A 110 -12.72 -12.03 20.35
CA LEU A 110 -12.92 -12.54 21.72
C LEU A 110 -13.78 -13.80 21.72
#